data_AF-A0A537KP71-F1
#
_entry.id   AF-A0A537KP71-F1
#
_cell.length_a   1.000
_cell.length_b   1.000
_cell.length_c   1.000
_cell.angle_alpha   90.00
_cell.angle_beta   90.00
_cell.angle_gamma   90.00
#
_symmetry.space_group_name_H-M   'P 1'
#
loop_
_entity.id
_entity.type
_entity.pdbx_description
1 polymer ?
#
loop_
_entity_poly.entity_id
_entity_poly.type
_entity_poly.pdbx_seq_one_letter_code
_entity_poly.pdbx_strand_id
1 'polypeptide(L)'
;MKKIRIMQAAILLAFVAVLAGCGPSREYSYYPRRNSASFSLIVNPGPGIYVNRYSDGRYYYRSPEGYMYWRGYDNRYYLDRSYLGRVQYDRDQYREWNRSYSRHGKRYRY
;
A
#
# COMPACT_ATOMS: atom_id res chain seq x y z
N MET A 1 13.66 -55.23 -15.77
CA MET A 1 12.67 -54.18 -16.10
C MET A 1 12.20 -53.33 -14.90
N LYS A 2 12.03 -53.89 -13.68
CA LYS A 2 11.58 -53.12 -12.49
C LYS A 2 12.54 -51.98 -12.07
N LYS A 3 13.86 -52.18 -12.16
CA LYS A 3 14.88 -51.17 -11.78
C LYS A 3 14.81 -49.88 -12.63
N ILE A 4 14.45 -50.02 -13.92
CA ILE A 4 14.35 -48.88 -14.85
C ILE A 4 13.17 -47.98 -14.47
N ARG A 5 12.04 -48.56 -14.06
CA ARG A 5 10.86 -47.80 -13.61
C ARG A 5 11.10 -47.03 -12.31
N ILE A 6 11.90 -47.60 -11.40
CA ILE A 6 12.27 -46.95 -10.13
C ILE A 6 13.17 -45.74 -10.41
N MET A 7 14.11 -45.88 -11.35
CA MET A 7 15.00 -44.78 -11.73
C MET A 7 14.23 -43.61 -12.38
N GLN A 8 13.26 -43.90 -13.24
CA GLN A 8 12.41 -42.89 -13.87
C GLN A 8 11.54 -42.15 -12.85
N ALA A 9 11.00 -42.86 -11.85
CA ALA A 9 10.21 -42.24 -10.78
C ALA A 9 11.04 -41.29 -9.90
N ALA A 10 12.29 -41.65 -9.61
CA ALA A 10 13.19 -40.80 -8.83
C ALA A 10 13.54 -39.49 -9.57
N ILE A 11 13.76 -39.56 -10.89
CA ILE A 11 14.07 -38.39 -11.71
C ILE A 11 12.87 -37.44 -11.77
N LEU A 12 11.65 -37.97 -11.93
CA LEU A 12 10.42 -37.16 -11.94
C LEU A 12 10.20 -36.44 -10.61
N LEU A 13 10.42 -37.11 -9.48
CA LEU A 13 10.29 -36.50 -8.16
C LEU A 13 11.30 -35.37 -7.92
N ALA A 14 12.54 -35.56 -8.37
CA ALA A 14 13.57 -34.52 -8.28
C ALA A 14 13.19 -33.28 -9.13
N PHE A 15 12.63 -33.49 -10.32
CA PHE A 15 12.24 -32.40 -11.21
C PHE A 15 11.06 -31.58 -10.65
N VAL A 16 10.07 -32.25 -10.04
CA VAL A 16 8.93 -31.59 -9.39
C VAL A 16 9.38 -30.77 -8.17
N ALA A 17 10.34 -31.26 -7.39
CA ALA A 17 10.89 -30.53 -6.24
C ALA A 17 11.62 -29.24 -6.65
N VAL A 18 12.35 -29.25 -7.77
CA VAL A 18 13.03 -28.06 -8.29
C VAL A 18 12.03 -27.02 -8.81
N LEU A 19 10.97 -27.45 -9.49
CA LEU A 19 9.93 -26.54 -9.99
C LEU A 19 9.07 -25.95 -8.87
N ALA A 20 8.77 -26.72 -7.83
CA ALA A 20 8.04 -26.24 -6.65
C ALA A 20 8.92 -25.36 -5.72
N GLY A 21 10.24 -25.46 -5.81
CA GLY A 21 11.20 -24.65 -5.04
C GLY A 21 11.32 -23.20 -5.54
N CYS A 22 10.90 -22.91 -6.78
CA CYS A 22 10.81 -21.55 -7.33
C CYS A 22 9.48 -20.87 -6.93
N GLY A 23 9.12 -20.92 -5.66
CA GLY A 23 8.17 -19.94 -5.12
C GLY A 23 8.86 -18.58 -5.05
N PRO A 24 8.19 -17.46 -5.32
CA PRO A 24 8.78 -16.15 -5.07
C PRO A 24 9.19 -16.13 -3.60
N SER A 25 10.49 -16.06 -3.34
CA SER A 25 11.00 -15.69 -2.03
C SER A 25 10.21 -14.43 -1.66
N ARG A 26 9.36 -14.54 -0.64
CA ARG A 26 8.81 -13.36 0.04
C ARG A 26 9.98 -12.74 0.78
N GLU A 27 10.86 -12.14 0.00
CA GLU A 27 11.79 -11.15 0.46
C GLU A 27 10.89 -10.04 0.99
N TYR A 28 10.72 -10.03 2.31
CA TYR A 28 10.29 -8.86 3.05
C TYR A 28 11.40 -7.84 2.79
N SER A 29 11.38 -7.24 1.61
CA SER A 29 12.29 -6.20 1.20
C SER A 29 11.98 -5.03 2.10
N TYR A 30 12.81 -4.92 3.14
CA TYR A 30 12.89 -3.78 4.02
C TYR A 30 12.99 -2.56 3.12
N TYR A 31 11.87 -1.82 3.06
CA TYR A 31 11.57 -0.79 2.07
C TYR A 31 12.83 -0.12 1.51
N PRO A 32 13.09 -0.17 0.19
CA PRO A 32 14.20 0.56 -0.38
C PRO A 32 14.05 2.02 0.04
N ARG A 33 15.16 2.61 0.47
CA ARG A 33 15.28 4.01 0.88
C ARG A 33 14.79 4.88 -0.28
N ARG A 34 13.49 5.16 -0.31
CA ARG A 34 12.82 5.90 -1.38
C ARG A 34 13.44 7.29 -1.35
N ASN A 35 14.03 7.69 -2.47
CA ASN A 35 14.09 9.10 -2.84
C ASN A 35 12.71 9.65 -2.53
N SER A 36 12.62 10.45 -1.49
CA SER A 36 11.39 10.95 -0.91
C SER A 36 10.76 11.88 -1.92
N ALA A 37 10.00 11.30 -2.84
CA ALA A 37 9.16 12.05 -3.75
C ALA A 37 8.26 12.94 -2.90
N SER A 38 8.28 14.23 -3.24
CA SER A 38 7.63 15.32 -2.53
C SER A 38 6.12 15.19 -2.73
N PHE A 39 5.49 14.24 -2.03
CA PHE A 39 4.05 14.02 -2.11
C PHE A 39 3.33 15.00 -1.19
N SER A 40 2.29 15.64 -1.73
CA SER A 40 1.47 16.57 -0.97
C SER A 40 0.64 15.84 0.09
N LEU A 41 0.54 16.43 1.29
CA LEU A 41 -0.34 15.92 2.34
C LEU A 41 -1.83 16.04 2.00
N ILE A 42 -2.16 16.94 1.07
CA ILE A 42 -3.52 17.28 0.67
C ILE A 42 -3.59 17.25 -0.85
N VAL A 43 -4.56 16.50 -1.38
CA VAL A 43 -4.80 16.37 -2.81
C VAL A 43 -6.21 16.86 -3.13
N ASN A 44 -6.32 17.70 -4.15
CA ASN A 44 -7.62 18.15 -4.66
C ASN A 44 -8.26 17.08 -5.55
N PRO A 45 -9.60 16.98 -5.57
CA PRO A 45 -10.29 16.11 -6.51
C PRO A 45 -9.95 16.54 -7.95
N GLY A 46 -9.80 15.56 -8.85
CA GLY A 46 -9.48 15.84 -10.24
C GLY A 46 -9.73 14.62 -11.13
N PRO A 47 -9.68 14.81 -12.46
CA PRO A 47 -9.82 13.70 -13.42
C PRO A 47 -8.78 12.61 -13.14
N GLY A 48 -9.20 11.34 -13.15
CA GLY A 48 -8.32 10.19 -12.90
C GLY A 48 -8.14 9.81 -11.42
N ILE A 49 -8.79 10.50 -10.48
CA ILE A 49 -8.85 10.07 -9.08
C ILE A 49 -9.94 9.00 -8.91
N TYR A 50 -9.50 7.77 -8.66
CA TYR A 50 -10.41 6.65 -8.36
C TYR A 50 -10.65 6.56 -6.86
N VAL A 51 -11.90 6.83 -6.47
CA VAL A 51 -12.33 6.87 -5.08
C VAL A 51 -12.97 5.53 -4.71
N ASN A 52 -12.52 4.96 -3.60
CA ASN A 52 -13.05 3.72 -3.05
C ASN A 52 -13.78 3.99 -1.74
N ARG A 53 -14.67 3.07 -1.36
CA ARG A 53 -15.38 3.10 -0.08
C ARG A 53 -14.78 2.04 0.84
N TYR A 54 -14.35 2.46 2.02
CA TYR A 54 -13.86 1.58 3.07
C TYR A 54 -15.03 0.90 3.79
N SER A 55 -14.76 -0.18 4.53
CA SER A 55 -15.81 -0.98 5.20
C SER A 55 -16.62 -0.19 6.23
N ASP A 56 -16.02 0.84 6.82
CA ASP A 56 -16.67 1.79 7.74
C ASP A 56 -17.48 2.89 7.03
N GLY A 57 -17.59 2.82 5.70
CA GLY A 57 -18.35 3.75 4.89
C GLY A 57 -17.61 5.03 4.50
N ARG A 58 -16.38 5.27 4.98
CA ARG A 58 -15.55 6.41 4.58
C ARG A 58 -15.05 6.24 3.15
N TYR A 59 -14.82 7.34 2.48
CA TYR A 59 -14.23 7.35 1.14
C TYR A 59 -12.73 7.59 1.23
N TYR A 60 -11.97 6.88 0.42
CA TYR A 60 -10.53 7.06 0.30
C TYR A 60 -10.08 7.00 -1.15
N TYR A 61 -8.99 7.69 -1.43
CA TYR A 61 -8.23 7.58 -2.65
C TYR A 61 -6.92 6.84 -2.34
N ARG A 62 -6.49 5.97 -3.25
CA ARG A 62 -5.17 5.33 -3.16
C ARG A 62 -4.33 5.81 -4.32
N SER A 63 -3.19 6.43 -4.03
CA SER A 63 -2.28 6.90 -5.07
C SER A 63 -1.59 5.72 -5.76
N PRO A 64 -1.10 5.89 -7.00
CA PRO A 64 -0.36 4.86 -7.72
C PRO A 64 0.84 4.30 -6.93
N GLU A 65 1.45 5.12 -6.07
CA GLU A 65 2.60 4.75 -5.25
C GLU A 65 2.24 3.99 -3.96
N GLY A 66 0.94 3.79 -3.74
CA GLY A 66 0.38 3.00 -2.65
C GLY A 66 -0.01 3.81 -1.40
N TYR A 67 0.01 5.14 -1.44
CA TYR A 67 -0.40 5.97 -0.31
C TYR A 67 -1.91 6.08 -0.24
N MET A 68 -2.45 6.02 0.98
CA MET A 68 -3.89 6.18 1.21
C MET A 68 -4.21 7.61 1.63
N TYR A 69 -5.25 8.17 1.04
CA TYR A 69 -5.77 9.48 1.38
C TYR A 69 -7.25 9.39 1.71
N TRP A 70 -7.66 9.94 2.85
CA TRP A 70 -9.05 9.97 3.28
C TRP A 70 -9.75 11.20 2.73
N ARG A 71 -10.96 11.00 2.18
CA ARG A 71 -11.82 12.10 1.78
C ARG A 71 -12.26 12.90 3.01
N GLY A 72 -11.97 14.19 3.02
CA GLY A 72 -12.50 15.13 4.00
C GLY A 72 -13.84 15.73 3.57
N TYR A 73 -14.43 16.52 4.46
CA TYR A 73 -15.73 17.17 4.24
C TYR A 73 -15.70 18.25 3.17
N ASP A 74 -14.54 18.84 2.90
CA ASP A 74 -14.31 19.86 1.89
C ASP A 74 -13.94 19.27 0.52
N ASN A 75 -14.28 17.99 0.30
CA ASN A 75 -14.00 17.24 -0.93
C ASN A 75 -12.51 17.08 -1.28
N ARG A 76 -11.60 17.43 -0.36
CA ARG A 76 -10.16 17.17 -0.51
C ARG A 76 -9.77 15.83 0.10
N TYR A 77 -8.62 15.33 -0.30
CA TYR A 77 -8.09 14.05 0.14
C TYR A 77 -6.85 14.27 1.00
N TYR A 78 -6.87 13.76 2.22
CA TYR A 78 -5.84 13.97 3.23
C TYR A 78 -5.05 12.70 3.45
N LEU A 79 -3.72 12.79 3.41
CA LEU A 79 -2.84 11.63 3.59
C LEU A 79 -3.15 10.92 4.92
N ASP A 80 -3.20 9.60 4.90
CA ASP A 80 -3.35 8.83 6.12
C ASP A 80 -2.12 9.02 7.02
N ARG A 81 -2.38 9.20 8.32
CA ARG A 81 -1.36 9.51 9.33
C ARG A 81 -0.21 8.49 9.36
N SER A 82 -0.47 7.23 9.03
CA SER A 82 0.54 6.16 8.98
C SER A 82 1.64 6.42 7.94
N TYR A 83 1.40 7.29 6.95
CA TYR A 83 2.36 7.63 5.91
C TYR A 83 3.10 8.95 6.15
N LEU A 84 2.78 9.72 7.21
CA LEU A 84 3.45 11.01 7.48
C LEU A 84 4.97 10.88 7.57
N GLY A 85 5.47 9.84 8.23
CA GLY A 85 6.91 9.62 8.36
C GLY A 85 7.62 9.20 7.07
N ARG A 86 6.89 9.05 5.96
CA ARG A 86 7.39 8.56 4.67
C ARG A 86 7.38 9.62 3.56
N VAL A 87 6.82 10.79 3.82
CA VAL A 87 6.68 11.87 2.83
C VAL A 87 7.36 13.14 3.33
N GLN A 88 7.90 13.94 2.41
CA GLN A 88 8.39 15.28 2.72
C GLN A 88 7.25 16.28 2.51
N TYR A 89 7.09 17.18 3.47
CA TYR A 89 6.09 18.24 3.45
C TYR A 89 6.62 19.49 4.13
N ASP A 90 6.08 20.64 3.76
CA ASP A 90 6.36 21.88 4.47
C ASP A 90 5.47 22.05 5.72
N ARG A 91 5.82 23.04 6.53
CA ARG A 91 5.15 23.30 7.81
C ARG A 91 3.69 23.73 7.63
N ASP A 92 3.36 24.42 6.54
CA ASP A 92 2.03 24.98 6.32
C ASP A 92 1.06 23.92 5.80
N GLN A 93 1.51 23.06 4.89
CA GLN A 93 0.82 21.83 4.49
C GLN A 93 0.53 20.95 5.69
N TYR A 94 1.51 20.74 6.57
CA TYR A 94 1.30 19.95 7.79
C TYR A 94 0.27 20.59 8.73
N ARG A 95 0.32 21.91 8.89
CA ARG A 95 -0.62 22.65 9.74
C ARG A 95 -2.04 22.53 9.23
N GLU A 96 -2.23 22.64 7.92
CA GLU A 96 -3.53 22.47 7.30
C GLU A 96 -4.02 21.03 7.41
N TRP A 97 -3.18 20.06 7.05
CA TRP A 97 -3.47 18.64 7.19
C TRP A 97 -3.87 18.29 8.63
N ASN A 98 -3.12 18.77 9.62
CA ASN A 98 -3.36 18.49 11.03
C ASN A 98 -4.67 19.10 11.54
N ARG A 99 -5.02 20.31 11.06
CA ARG A 99 -6.33 20.94 11.37
C ARG A 99 -7.49 20.10 10.85
N SER A 100 -7.40 19.61 9.61
CA SER A 100 -8.45 18.79 9.01
C SER A 100 -8.51 17.40 9.65
N TYR A 101 -7.36 16.77 9.89
CA TYR A 101 -7.29 15.45 10.52
C TYR A 101 -7.82 15.47 11.96
N SER A 102 -7.50 16.52 12.74
CA SER A 102 -8.03 16.71 14.10
C SER A 102 -9.55 16.87 14.13
N ARG A 103 -10.13 17.51 13.11
CA ARG A 103 -11.60 17.62 12.96
C ARG A 103 -12.22 16.28 12.58
N HIS A 104 -11.54 15.49 11.76
CA HIS A 104 -11.98 14.16 11.36
C HIS A 104 -11.96 13.18 12.55
N GLY A 105 -10.89 13.14 13.33
CA GLY A 105 -10.74 12.22 14.46
C GLY A 105 -11.74 12.41 15.61
N LYS A 106 -12.34 13.59 15.76
CA LYS A 106 -13.35 13.86 16.80
C LYS A 106 -14.70 13.17 16.54
N ARG A 107 -15.00 12.78 15.31
CA ARG A 107 -16.32 12.24 14.94
C ARG A 107 -16.36 10.70 14.84
N TYR A 108 -15.20 10.03 14.88
CA TYR A 108 -15.09 8.56 14.78
C TYR A 108 -14.62 7.91 16.09
N ARG A 109 -14.71 8.63 17.21
CA ARG A 109 -14.76 8.01 18.54
C ARG A 109 -16.21 7.60 18.80
N TYR A 110 -16.59 6.45 18.27
CA TYR A 110 -17.75 5.68 18.72
C TYR A 110 -17.30 4.24 18.90
#